data_AF-A0A7V2T2V8-F1
#
_entry.id   AF-A0A7V2T2V8-F1
#
_cell.length_a   1.000
_cell.length_b   1.000
_cell.length_c   1.000
_cell.angle_alpha   90.00
_cell.angle_beta   90.00
_cell.angle_gamma   90.00
#
_symmetry.space_group_name_H-M   'P 1'
#
loop_
_entity.id
_entity.type
_entity.pdbx_description
1 polymer ?
#
loop_
_entity_poly.entity_id
_entity_poly.type
_entity_poly.pdbx_seq_one_letter_code
_entity_poly.pdbx_strand_id
1 'polypeptide(L)'
;MNERTATVQRDTLETQISVTINLDGAGKARFKTDIPFLDHMLEQIARHGLIDIELEATGDLEIDAHHTVEDIGITLGKAFNRAIANRKGITRYGHAYVPLDEALSRVVIDFSGRPGLEHHVDYKRSHIGTFDTDLIHEFFQG
;
A
#
# COMPACT_ATOMS: atom_id res chain seq x y z
N MET A 1 11.78 -22.00 8.15
CA MET A 1 10.50 -21.27 8.21
C MET A 1 10.02 -21.16 6.78
N ASN A 2 8.71 -21.32 6.53
CA ASN A 2 8.18 -21.02 5.20
C ASN A 2 8.34 -19.51 4.95
N GLU A 3 8.73 -19.14 3.74
CA GLU A 3 8.87 -17.74 3.35
C GLU A 3 7.52 -17.01 3.44
N ARG A 4 7.52 -15.80 4.02
CA ARG A 4 6.32 -14.94 4.10
C ARG A 4 6.17 -14.14 2.80
N THR A 5 5.93 -14.89 1.73
CA THR A 5 5.82 -14.37 0.37
C THR A 5 4.41 -14.60 -0.18
N ALA A 6 3.97 -13.71 -1.06
CA ALA A 6 2.71 -13.87 -1.77
C ALA A 6 2.75 -13.16 -3.11
N THR A 7 2.13 -13.80 -4.11
CA THR A 7 1.75 -13.16 -5.37
C THR A 7 0.23 -13.14 -5.47
N VAL A 8 -0.32 -11.99 -5.84
CA VAL A 8 -1.75 -11.78 -6.09
C VAL A 8 -1.89 -11.03 -7.41
N GLN A 9 -2.77 -11.54 -8.26
CA GLN A 9 -3.20 -10.87 -9.48
C GLN A 9 -4.69 -10.55 -9.34
N ARG A 10 -5.08 -9.36 -9.80
CA ARG A 10 -6.46 -8.87 -9.80
C ARG A 10 -6.70 -8.13 -11.11
N ASP A 11 -7.62 -8.66 -11.90
CA ASP A 11 -8.01 -8.08 -13.19
C ASP A 11 -9.51 -7.76 -13.16
N THR A 12 -9.85 -6.52 -13.46
CA THR A 12 -11.21 -6.03 -13.71
C THR A 12 -11.32 -5.43 -15.11
N LEU A 13 -12.44 -4.76 -15.39
CA LEU A 13 -12.61 -4.01 -16.64
C LEU A 13 -11.78 -2.73 -16.64
N GLU A 14 -11.59 -2.15 -15.45
CA GLU A 14 -10.90 -0.88 -15.21
C GLU A 14 -9.40 -1.06 -15.02
N THR A 15 -8.96 -2.13 -14.33
CA THR A 15 -7.56 -2.30 -13.95
C THR A 15 -7.04 -3.73 -14.11
N GLN A 16 -5.74 -3.87 -14.36
CA GLN A 16 -5.00 -5.14 -14.37
C GLN A 16 -3.76 -4.98 -13.51
N ILE A 17 -3.73 -5.71 -12.39
CA ILE A 17 -2.74 -5.49 -11.33
C ILE A 17 -2.12 -6.82 -10.91
N SER A 18 -0.80 -6.83 -10.81
CA SER A 18 -0.01 -7.91 -10.23
C SER A 18 0.85 -7.36 -9.09
N VAL A 19 0.79 -8.02 -7.94
CA VAL A 19 1.59 -7.70 -6.75
C VAL A 19 2.31 -8.95 -6.26
N THR A 20 3.62 -8.85 -6.09
CA THR A 20 4.44 -9.83 -5.37
C THR A 20 5.11 -9.15 -4.17
N ILE A 21 5.00 -9.77 -2.99
CA ILE A 21 5.66 -9.29 -1.78
C ILE A 21 6.49 -10.37 -1.08
N ASN A 22 7.53 -9.93 -0.40
CA ASN A 22 8.24 -10.69 0.64
C ASN A 22 8.31 -9.84 1.92
N LEU A 23 7.61 -10.29 2.98
CA LEU A 23 7.59 -9.59 4.28
C LEU A 23 8.90 -9.70 5.07
N ASP A 24 9.77 -10.64 4.70
CA ASP A 24 11.12 -10.83 5.24
C ASP A 24 12.17 -10.35 4.23
N GLY A 25 11.96 -9.14 3.69
CA GLY A 25 12.74 -8.57 2.61
C GLY A 25 13.94 -7.74 3.08
N ALA A 26 14.50 -6.99 2.13
CA ALA A 26 15.56 -6.01 2.34
C ALA A 26 15.14 -4.59 1.93
N GLY A 27 13.86 -4.38 1.61
CA GLY A 27 13.33 -3.11 1.14
C GLY A 27 13.55 -2.85 -0.36
N LYS A 28 13.67 -3.92 -1.16
CA LYS A 28 13.77 -3.83 -2.62
C LYS A 28 12.39 -3.53 -3.20
N ALA A 29 12.32 -2.60 -4.14
CA ALA A 29 11.05 -2.23 -4.72
C ALA A 29 11.13 -2.06 -6.24
N ARG A 30 10.07 -2.49 -6.94
CA ARG A 30 9.84 -2.23 -8.36
C ARG A 30 8.37 -1.89 -8.54
N PHE A 31 8.09 -0.64 -8.87
CA PHE A 31 6.74 -0.16 -9.13
C PHE A 31 6.61 0.29 -10.58
N LYS A 32 5.47 -0.04 -11.18
CA LYS A 32 5.06 0.44 -12.49
C LYS A 32 3.55 0.64 -12.46
N THR A 33 3.11 1.82 -12.03
CA THR A 33 1.67 2.19 -11.94
C THR A 33 1.28 3.31 -12.89
N ASP A 34 2.26 3.96 -13.53
CA ASP A 34 2.09 5.21 -14.27
C ASP A 34 1.52 6.37 -13.43
N ILE A 35 1.54 6.25 -12.09
CA ILE A 35 1.21 7.30 -11.11
C ILE A 35 2.46 7.62 -10.27
N PRO A 36 3.33 8.56 -10.70
CA PRO A 36 4.65 8.74 -10.10
C PRO A 36 4.66 9.07 -8.61
N PHE A 37 3.67 9.82 -8.12
CA PHE A 37 3.57 10.14 -6.70
C PHE A 37 3.22 8.92 -5.86
N LEU A 38 2.31 8.07 -6.34
CA LEU A 38 1.96 6.82 -5.66
C LEU A 38 3.16 5.87 -5.62
N ASP A 39 3.86 5.71 -6.74
CA ASP A 39 5.09 4.90 -6.81
C ASP A 39 6.10 5.36 -5.76
N HIS A 40 6.32 6.68 -5.65
CA HIS A 40 7.20 7.25 -4.64
C HIS A 40 6.77 6.94 -3.20
N MET A 41 5.46 6.94 -2.91
CA MET A 41 4.91 6.59 -1.59
C MET A 41 5.07 5.10 -1.27
N LEU A 42 4.80 4.21 -2.24
CA LEU A 42 4.95 2.77 -2.08
C LEU A 42 6.43 2.37 -1.88
N GLU A 43 7.36 3.07 -2.52
CA GLU A 43 8.80 2.92 -2.27
C GLU A 43 9.17 3.19 -0.80
N GLN A 44 8.54 4.16 -0.15
CA GLN A 44 8.80 4.43 1.27
C GLN A 44 8.32 3.26 2.15
N ILE A 45 7.19 2.63 1.81
CA ILE A 45 6.68 1.45 2.52
C ILE A 45 7.67 0.29 2.40
N ALA A 46 8.14 -0.02 1.18
CA ALA A 46 9.13 -1.07 0.97
C ALA A 46 10.43 -0.80 1.74
N ARG A 47 11.02 0.40 1.54
CA ARG A 47 12.32 0.77 2.11
C ARG A 47 12.32 0.78 3.64
N HIS A 48 11.32 1.41 4.26
CA HIS A 48 11.29 1.58 5.71
C HIS A 48 10.63 0.39 6.43
N GLY A 49 9.80 -0.39 5.74
CA GLY A 49 9.24 -1.64 6.25
C GLY A 49 10.19 -2.84 6.16
N LEU A 50 11.29 -2.72 5.39
CA LEU A 50 12.16 -3.84 5.00
C LEU A 50 11.37 -4.97 4.31
N ILE A 51 10.44 -4.57 3.44
CA ILE A 51 9.59 -5.47 2.67
C ILE A 51 10.01 -5.37 1.22
N ASP A 52 10.21 -6.50 0.54
CA ASP A 52 10.40 -6.46 -0.91
C ASP A 52 9.04 -6.44 -1.60
N ILE A 53 8.84 -5.51 -2.54
CA ILE A 53 7.57 -5.32 -3.25
C ILE A 53 7.84 -5.17 -4.75
N GLU A 54 7.19 -6.00 -5.56
CA GLU A 54 7.08 -5.83 -7.00
C GLU A 54 5.60 -5.63 -7.33
N LEU A 55 5.29 -4.54 -8.02
CA LEU A 55 3.92 -4.18 -8.38
C LEU A 55 3.88 -3.57 -9.78
N GLU A 56 3.05 -4.19 -10.62
CA GLU A 56 2.72 -3.68 -11.94
C GLU A 56 1.21 -3.46 -12.00
N ALA A 57 0.79 -2.27 -12.41
CA ALA A 57 -0.61 -1.90 -12.58
C ALA A 57 -0.79 -1.19 -13.92
N THR A 58 -1.81 -1.60 -14.66
CA THR A 58 -2.37 -0.85 -15.80
C THR A 58 -3.80 -0.52 -15.43
N GLY A 59 -4.21 0.73 -15.62
CA GLY A 59 -5.58 1.15 -15.37
C GLY A 59 -6.01 2.28 -16.29
N ASP A 60 -7.27 2.69 -16.15
CA ASP A 60 -7.99 3.68 -16.94
C ASP A 60 -7.66 5.13 -16.55
N LEU A 61 -6.36 5.46 -16.49
CA LEU A 61 -5.85 6.78 -16.06
C LEU A 61 -6.32 7.95 -16.94
N GLU A 62 -6.88 7.69 -18.13
CA GLU A 62 -7.55 8.68 -18.96
C GLU A 62 -8.88 9.19 -18.38
N ILE A 63 -9.50 8.43 -17.48
CA ILE A 63 -10.69 8.84 -16.72
C ILE A 63 -10.22 9.66 -15.52
N ASP A 64 -9.58 8.98 -14.56
CA ASP A 64 -8.84 9.53 -13.42
C ASP A 64 -7.99 8.41 -12.77
N ALA A 65 -7.33 8.70 -11.64
CA ALA A 65 -6.51 7.73 -10.94
C ALA A 65 -7.27 6.88 -9.90
N HIS A 66 -8.57 7.08 -9.71
CA HIS A 66 -9.35 6.51 -8.60
C HIS A 66 -9.34 4.98 -8.62
N HIS A 67 -9.82 4.37 -9.71
CA HIS A 67 -9.88 2.91 -9.82
C HIS A 67 -8.50 2.28 -9.68
N THR A 68 -7.49 2.89 -10.31
CA THR A 68 -6.11 2.38 -10.25
C THR A 68 -5.58 2.41 -8.82
N VAL A 69 -5.75 3.52 -8.10
CA VAL A 69 -5.25 3.65 -6.72
C VAL A 69 -6.00 2.72 -5.75
N GLU A 70 -7.33 2.67 -5.82
CA GLU A 70 -8.16 1.78 -5.00
C GLU A 70 -7.77 0.31 -5.23
N ASP A 71 -7.67 -0.11 -6.49
CA ASP A 71 -7.42 -1.50 -6.83
C ASP A 71 -5.99 -1.94 -6.51
N ILE A 72 -5.01 -1.03 -6.55
CA ILE A 72 -3.67 -1.24 -6.02
C ILE A 72 -3.75 -1.50 -4.51
N GLY A 73 -4.51 -0.68 -3.76
CA GLY A 73 -4.77 -0.86 -2.33
C GLY A 73 -5.33 -2.24 -2.00
N ILE A 74 -6.42 -2.63 -2.67
CA ILE A 74 -7.08 -3.94 -2.54
C ILE A 74 -6.09 -5.08 -2.80
N THR A 75 -5.33 -4.99 -3.90
CA THR A 75 -4.45 -6.07 -4.37
C THR A 75 -3.24 -6.23 -3.44
N LEU A 76 -2.66 -5.11 -3.00
CA LEU A 76 -1.58 -5.09 -2.03
C LEU A 76 -2.05 -5.63 -0.67
N GLY A 77 -3.22 -5.20 -0.18
CA GLY A 77 -3.81 -5.70 1.06
C GLY A 77 -4.06 -7.21 1.02
N LYS A 78 -4.54 -7.75 -0.10
CA LYS A 78 -4.67 -9.20 -0.33
C LYS A 78 -3.32 -9.92 -0.29
N ALA A 79 -2.28 -9.34 -0.90
CA ALA A 79 -0.93 -9.92 -0.88
C ALA A 79 -0.38 -9.97 0.55
N PHE A 80 -0.48 -8.87 1.30
CA PHE A 80 -0.09 -8.79 2.71
C PHE A 80 -0.82 -9.84 3.54
N ASN A 81 -2.14 -9.94 3.40
CA ASN A 81 -2.95 -10.90 4.13
C ASN A 81 -2.52 -12.35 3.84
N ARG A 82 -2.21 -12.67 2.59
CA ARG A 82 -1.73 -14.00 2.18
C ARG A 82 -0.34 -14.30 2.74
N ALA A 83 0.58 -13.34 2.68
CA ALA A 83 1.96 -13.51 3.15
C ALA A 83 2.07 -13.64 4.68
N ILE A 84 1.19 -12.99 5.46
CA ILE A 84 1.13 -13.15 6.93
C ILE A 84 0.52 -14.52 7.32
N ALA A 85 -0.23 -15.16 6.42
CA ALA A 85 -0.86 -16.47 6.62
C ALA A 85 -1.78 -16.51 7.87
N ASN A 86 -1.51 -17.40 8.83
CA ASN A 86 -2.39 -17.62 9.98
C ASN A 86 -2.19 -16.63 11.15
N ARG A 87 -1.30 -15.64 11.00
CA ARG A 87 -1.00 -14.59 11.99
C ARG A 87 -0.54 -15.13 13.36
N LYS A 88 -0.03 -16.37 13.45
CA LYS A 88 0.50 -16.93 14.70
C LYS A 88 1.97 -16.58 14.87
N GLY A 89 2.36 -16.22 16.10
CA GLY A 89 3.76 -15.96 16.46
C GLY A 89 4.32 -14.63 15.95
N ILE A 90 3.47 -13.70 15.49
CA ILE A 90 3.88 -12.37 15.05
C ILE A 90 3.71 -11.33 16.16
N THR A 91 4.44 -10.24 16.06
CA THR A 91 4.11 -9.01 16.78
C THR A 91 2.80 -8.45 16.21
N ARG A 92 1.69 -8.74 16.90
CA ARG A 92 0.33 -8.42 16.42
C ARG A 92 0.05 -6.91 16.34
N TYR A 93 0.58 -6.14 17.29
CA TYR A 93 0.37 -4.71 17.41
C TYR A 93 1.66 -3.96 17.07
N GLY A 94 1.57 -2.94 16.23
CA GLY A 94 2.70 -2.08 15.88
C GLY A 94 2.28 -0.62 15.86
N HIS A 95 3.21 0.28 16.15
CA HIS A 95 3.03 1.70 15.89
C HIS A 95 4.36 2.35 15.52
N ALA A 96 4.29 3.45 14.78
CA ALA A 96 5.45 4.26 14.44
C ALA A 96 5.06 5.74 14.40
N TYR A 97 6.01 6.60 14.77
CA TYR A 97 5.96 8.03 14.53
C TYR A 97 7.05 8.35 13.51
N VAL A 98 6.69 9.07 12.44
CA VAL A 98 7.63 9.40 11.37
C VAL A 98 7.52 10.90 11.07
N PRO A 99 8.58 11.69 11.35
CA PRO A 99 8.65 13.09 10.98
C PRO A 99 9.17 13.29 9.55
N LEU A 100 8.71 14.35 8.90
CA LEU A 100 9.30 14.89 7.68
C LEU A 100 9.17 16.42 7.76
N ASP A 101 10.31 17.11 7.92
CA ASP A 101 10.36 18.55 8.20
C ASP A 101 9.43 18.95 9.37
N GLU A 102 8.47 19.85 9.18
CA GLU A 102 7.51 20.27 10.21
C GLU A 102 6.37 19.27 10.45
N ALA A 103 6.18 18.30 9.55
CA ALA A 103 5.10 17.33 9.63
C ALA A 103 5.47 16.14 10.54
N LEU A 104 4.50 15.65 11.31
CA LEU A 104 4.62 14.44 12.12
C LEU A 104 3.42 13.53 11.87
N SER A 105 3.68 12.30 11.43
CA SER A 105 2.67 11.27 11.23
C SER A 105 2.77 10.17 12.30
N ARG A 106 1.64 9.52 12.59
CA ARG A 106 1.55 8.33 13.42
C ARG A 106 0.66 7.28 12.77
N VAL A 107 1.15 6.05 12.70
CA VAL A 107 0.35 4.89 12.29
C VAL A 107 0.33 3.86 13.41
N VAL A 108 -0.82 3.21 13.62
CA VAL A 108 -1.01 2.10 14.56
C VAL A 108 -1.70 0.97 13.81
N ILE A 109 -1.17 -0.24 13.90
CA ILE A 109 -1.68 -1.44 13.21
C ILE A 109 -2.00 -2.52 14.23
N ASP A 110 -3.17 -3.15 14.10
CA ASP A 110 -3.54 -4.40 14.76
C ASP A 110 -3.86 -5.47 13.70
N PHE A 111 -3.07 -6.54 13.65
CA PHE A 111 -3.39 -7.74 12.86
C PHE A 111 -4.53 -8.55 13.50
N SER A 112 -5.71 -7.94 13.59
CA SER A 112 -6.85 -8.38 14.40
C SER A 112 -7.75 -9.41 13.72
N GLY A 113 -7.67 -9.48 12.38
CA GLY A 113 -8.63 -10.21 11.54
C GLY A 113 -9.97 -9.49 11.33
N ARG A 114 -10.16 -8.28 11.88
CA ARG A 114 -11.30 -7.41 11.63
C ARG A 114 -10.82 -6.19 10.82
N PRO A 115 -11.39 -5.92 9.64
CA PRO A 115 -11.04 -4.74 8.87
C PRO A 115 -11.55 -3.47 9.57
N GLY A 116 -10.78 -2.39 9.49
CA GLY A 116 -11.12 -1.09 10.05
C GLY A 116 -10.00 -0.08 9.77
N LEU A 117 -10.40 1.16 9.47
CA LEU A 117 -9.51 2.27 9.17
C LEU A 117 -10.00 3.51 9.93
N GLU A 118 -9.11 4.11 10.71
CA GLU A 118 -9.33 5.43 11.31
C GLU A 118 -8.28 6.38 10.70
N HIS A 119 -8.75 7.31 9.88
CA HIS A 119 -7.88 8.16 9.06
C HIS A 119 -8.05 9.64 9.42
N HIS A 120 -7.12 10.14 10.22
CA HIS A 120 -7.12 11.52 10.73
C HIS A 120 -6.02 12.35 10.08
N VAL A 121 -6.04 12.46 8.75
CA VAL A 121 -5.11 13.31 8.00
C VAL A 121 -5.86 14.51 7.45
N ASP A 122 -5.37 15.70 7.78
CA ASP A 122 -5.93 16.98 7.35
C ASP A 122 -5.12 17.51 6.15
N TYR A 123 -5.57 17.15 4.94
CA TYR A 123 -4.93 17.59 3.70
C TYR A 123 -5.23 19.06 3.45
N LYS A 124 -4.18 19.90 3.43
CA LYS A 124 -4.28 21.35 3.18
C LYS A 124 -4.42 21.72 1.72
N ARG A 125 -4.16 20.78 0.82
CA ARG A 125 -4.26 20.92 -0.63
C ARG A 125 -5.02 19.72 -1.14
N SER A 126 -5.79 19.89 -2.21
CA SER A 126 -6.49 18.80 -2.87
C SER A 126 -5.59 17.94 -3.75
N HIS A 127 -4.40 18.44 -4.11
CA HIS A 127 -3.50 17.76 -5.05
C HIS A 127 -2.02 17.94 -4.67
N ILE A 128 -1.20 16.94 -5.03
CA ILE A 128 0.26 16.98 -5.04
C ILE A 128 0.73 16.65 -6.46
N GLY A 129 1.20 17.66 -7.19
CA GLY A 129 1.43 17.51 -8.62
C GLY A 129 0.11 17.21 -9.34
N THR A 130 0.00 16.03 -9.95
CA THR A 130 -1.21 15.52 -10.62
C THR A 130 -1.98 14.50 -9.78
N PHE A 131 -1.58 14.27 -8.54
CA PHE A 131 -2.18 13.25 -7.68
C PHE A 131 -3.15 13.88 -6.68
N ASP A 132 -4.39 13.39 -6.65
CA ASP A 132 -5.44 13.85 -5.75
C ASP A 132 -5.21 13.30 -4.34
N THR A 133 -5.15 14.17 -3.33
CA THR A 133 -4.79 13.77 -1.96
C THR A 133 -5.83 12.84 -1.33
N ASP A 134 -7.08 12.94 -1.76
CA ASP A 134 -8.18 12.11 -1.25
C ASP A 134 -7.99 10.63 -1.61
N LEU A 135 -7.28 10.33 -2.70
CA LEU A 135 -6.98 8.96 -3.12
C LEU A 135 -6.09 8.19 -2.14
N ILE A 136 -5.39 8.89 -1.22
CA ILE A 136 -4.66 8.22 -0.14
C ILE A 136 -5.63 7.51 0.80
N HIS A 137 -6.80 8.10 1.07
CA HIS A 137 -7.82 7.45 1.88
C HIS A 137 -8.37 6.20 1.17
N GLU A 138 -8.71 6.34 -0.10
CA GLU A 138 -9.23 5.24 -0.93
C GLU A 138 -8.22 4.07 -1.01
N PHE A 139 -6.93 4.37 -1.18
CA PHE A 139 -5.85 3.37 -1.16
C PHE A 139 -5.84 2.51 0.11
N PHE A 140 -6.05 3.12 1.29
CA PHE A 140 -6.05 2.37 2.56
C PHE A 140 -7.39 1.73 2.88
N GLN A 141 -8.48 2.24 2.30
CA GLN A 141 -9.84 1.77 2.53
C GLN A 141 -10.20 0.55 1.66
N GLY A 142 -9.66 0.47 0.44
CA GLY A 142 -9.78 -0.68 -0.47
C GLY A 142 -9.03 -1.93 0.01
#